data_AF-A0A3C1RRB5-F1
#
_entry.id   AF-A0A3C1RRB5-F1
#
_cell.length_a   1.000
_cell.length_b   1.000
_cell.length_c   1.000
_cell.angle_alpha   90.00
_cell.angle_beta   90.00
_cell.angle_gamma   90.00
#
_symmetry.space_group_name_H-M   'P 1'
#
loop_
_entity.id
_entity.type
_entity.pdbx_description
1 polymer ?
#
loop_
_entity_poly.entity_id
_entity_poly.type
_entity_poly.pdbx_seq_one_letter_code
_entity_poly.pdbx_strand_id
1 'polypeptide(L)'
;MHQTQPKLNPVLQNQLTSEAFKVMSEDWIYQLYKAALEADVQVVIKLITEIPDTQIFMIQSLTQVVRKFQFEQIVELVEPLITDD
;
A
#
# COMPACT_ATOMS: atom_id res chain seq x y z
N MET A 1 -1.27 22.16 27.88
CA MET A 1 -1.85 22.26 26.53
C MET A 1 -0.71 22.07 25.53
N HIS A 2 -0.35 20.84 25.16
CA HIS A 2 0.66 20.62 24.12
C HIS A 2 -0.06 20.33 22.81
N GLN A 3 -0.19 21.35 21.96
CA GLN A 3 -0.49 21.12 20.54
C GLN A 3 0.79 20.59 19.88
N THR A 4 0.81 19.30 19.56
CA THR A 4 1.78 18.74 18.62
C THR A 4 1.36 19.13 17.21
N GLN A 5 2.02 20.15 16.65
CA GLN A 5 1.97 20.40 15.21
C GLN A 5 2.47 19.14 14.48
N PRO A 6 1.74 18.60 13.49
CA PRO A 6 2.32 17.59 12.61
C PRO A 6 3.33 18.32 11.73
N LYS A 7 4.62 18.16 12.05
CA LYS A 7 5.70 18.55 11.14
C LYS A 7 5.58 17.65 9.91
N LEU A 8 4.93 18.17 8.86
CA LEU A 8 4.98 17.60 7.52
C LEU A 8 6.44 17.70 7.05
N ASN A 9 7.18 16.60 7.22
CA ASN A 9 8.52 16.45 6.68
C ASN A 9 8.43 16.44 5.15
N PRO A 10 9.06 17.38 4.42
CA PRO A 10 8.96 17.45 2.96
C PRO A 10 9.63 16.26 2.23
N VAL A 11 10.28 15.35 2.95
CA VAL A 11 10.88 14.11 2.41
C VAL A 11 9.84 12.99 2.25
N LEU A 12 8.66 13.10 2.89
CA LEU A 12 7.63 12.05 2.88
C LEU A 12 6.76 12.04 1.60
N GLN A 13 6.94 13.01 0.69
CA GLN A 13 6.08 13.14 -0.49
C GLN A 13 6.20 11.97 -1.50
N ASN A 14 7.23 11.11 -1.36
CA ASN A 14 7.51 9.99 -2.25
C ASN A 14 7.60 8.64 -1.50
N GLN A 15 6.95 8.48 -0.35
CA GLN A 15 6.88 7.18 0.32
C GLN A 15 5.47 6.60 0.18
N LEU A 16 5.38 5.31 -0.10
CA LEU A 16 4.11 4.59 -0.13
C LEU A 16 3.56 4.57 1.29
N THR A 17 2.35 5.11 1.47
CA THR A 17 1.66 5.19 2.76
C THR A 17 0.31 4.49 2.66
N SER A 18 -0.27 4.09 3.80
CA SER A 18 -1.62 3.52 3.86
C SER A 18 -2.67 4.40 3.16
N GLU A 19 -2.53 5.72 3.24
CA GLU A 19 -3.46 6.65 2.58
C GLU A 19 -3.50 6.47 1.05
N ALA A 20 -2.37 6.10 0.43
CA ALA A 20 -2.29 5.91 -1.02
C ALA A 20 -3.19 4.77 -1.52
N PHE A 21 -3.53 3.82 -0.65
CA PHE A 21 -4.36 2.66 -0.99
C PHE A 21 -5.87 2.95 -0.91
N LYS A 22 -6.30 4.03 -0.25
CA LYS A 22 -7.74 4.37 -0.09
C LYS A 22 -8.45 4.73 -1.39
N VAL A 23 -7.70 4.93 -2.48
CA VAL A 23 -8.27 5.10 -3.83
C VAL A 23 -8.81 3.78 -4.39
N MET A 24 -8.33 2.64 -3.87
CA MET A 24 -8.78 1.31 -4.26
C MET A 24 -9.97 0.88 -3.40
N SER A 25 -10.76 -0.06 -3.90
CA SER A 25 -11.86 -0.65 -3.12
C SER A 25 -11.35 -1.47 -1.93
N GLU A 26 -12.17 -1.60 -0.89
CA GLU A 26 -11.87 -2.43 0.28
C GLU A 26 -11.57 -3.88 -0.11
N ASP A 27 -12.32 -4.46 -1.05
CA ASP A 27 -12.08 -5.81 -1.58
C ASP A 27 -10.67 -5.94 -2.18
N TRP A 28 -10.22 -4.93 -2.92
CA TRP A 28 -8.89 -4.92 -3.53
C TRP A 28 -7.81 -4.86 -2.45
N ILE A 29 -8.00 -4.02 -1.42
CA ILE A 29 -7.08 -3.88 -0.29
C ILE A 29 -6.98 -5.22 0.48
N TYR A 30 -8.11 -5.88 0.71
CA TYR A 30 -8.15 -7.18 1.36
C TYR A 30 -7.44 -8.26 0.54
N GLN A 31 -7.65 -8.30 -0.78
CA GLN A 31 -6.94 -9.22 -1.66
C GLN A 31 -5.43 -8.97 -1.65
N LEU A 32 -5.00 -7.71 -1.64
CA LEU A 32 -3.59 -7.35 -1.55
C LEU A 32 -2.97 -7.82 -0.22
N TYR A 33 -3.68 -7.60 0.90
CA TYR A 33 -3.25 -8.08 2.21
C TYR A 33 -3.08 -9.60 2.26
N LYS A 34 -4.09 -10.35 1.78
CA LYS A 34 -4.04 -11.82 1.76
C LYS A 34 -2.90 -12.33 0.87
N ALA A 35 -2.76 -11.77 -0.32
CA ALA A 35 -1.68 -12.13 -1.24
C ALA A 35 -0.30 -11.80 -0.65
N ALA A 36 -0.16 -10.70 0.09
CA ALA A 36 1.08 -10.35 0.78
C ALA A 36 1.40 -11.31 1.94
N LEU A 37 0.41 -11.69 2.76
CA LEU A 37 0.59 -12.69 3.82
C LEU A 37 1.03 -14.05 3.26
N GLU A 38 0.49 -14.44 2.10
CA GLU A 38 0.81 -15.70 1.42
C GLU A 38 2.07 -15.61 0.55
N ALA A 39 2.69 -14.42 0.45
CA ALA A 39 3.76 -14.09 -0.48
C ALA A 39 3.46 -14.49 -1.94
N ASP A 40 2.19 -14.42 -2.35
CA ASP A 40 1.73 -14.74 -3.70
C ASP A 40 2.06 -13.59 -4.66
N VAL A 41 3.26 -13.65 -5.22
CA VAL A 41 3.75 -12.69 -6.22
C VAL A 41 2.78 -12.57 -7.40
N GLN A 42 2.16 -13.66 -7.85
CA GLN A 42 1.31 -13.64 -9.05
C GLN A 42 0.05 -12.83 -8.81
N VAL A 43 -0.60 -13.04 -7.67
CA VAL A 43 -1.78 -12.26 -7.28
C VAL A 43 -1.41 -10.80 -7.06
N VAL A 44 -0.29 -10.50 -6.39
CA VAL A 44 0.10 -9.09 -6.18
C VAL A 44 0.41 -8.39 -7.51
N ILE A 45 1.12 -9.04 -8.44
CA ILE A 45 1.38 -8.47 -9.78
C ILE A 45 0.07 -8.25 -10.54
N LYS A 46 -0.89 -9.16 -10.46
CA LYS A 46 -2.21 -8.97 -11.07
C LYS A 46 -2.91 -7.74 -10.47
N LEU A 47 -2.95 -7.61 -9.15
CA LEU A 47 -3.57 -6.48 -8.47
C LEU A 47 -2.93 -5.13 -8.85
N ILE A 48 -1.60 -5.09 -9.06
CA ILE A 48 -0.90 -3.89 -9.54
C ILE A 48 -1.45 -3.43 -10.90
N THR A 49 -1.87 -4.35 -11.79
CA THR A 49 -2.43 -3.99 -13.11
C THR A 49 -3.84 -3.39 -13.03
N GLU A 50 -4.51 -3.54 -11.89
CA GLU A 50 -5.85 -3.00 -11.65
C GLU A 50 -5.81 -1.57 -11.07
N ILE A 51 -4.62 -1.09 -10.67
CA ILE A 51 -4.42 0.26 -10.16
C ILE A 51 -4.64 1.27 -11.30
N PRO A 52 -5.41 2.36 -11.08
CA PRO A 52 -5.58 3.40 -12.08
C PRO A 52 -4.25 3.99 -12.56
N ASP A 53 -4.11 4.20 -13.86
CA ASP A 53 -2.90 4.79 -14.47
C ASP A 53 -2.55 6.18 -13.93
N THR A 54 -3.52 6.88 -13.32
CA THR A 54 -3.29 8.16 -12.63
C THR A 54 -2.43 8.02 -11.37
N GLN A 55 -2.37 6.82 -10.79
CA GLN A 55 -1.62 6.51 -9.57
C GLN A 55 -0.23 5.93 -9.90
N ILE A 56 0.50 6.56 -10.84
CA ILE A 56 1.83 6.12 -11.31
C ILE A 56 2.79 5.82 -10.15
N PHE A 57 2.80 6.69 -9.14
CA PHE A 57 3.66 6.54 -7.97
C PHE A 57 3.37 5.25 -7.18
N MET A 58 2.08 4.91 -7.01
CA MET A 58 1.66 3.68 -6.32
C MET A 58 2.08 2.44 -7.12
N ILE A 59 1.85 2.44 -8.44
CA ILE A 59 2.24 1.35 -9.35
C ILE A 59 3.75 1.11 -9.26
N GLN A 60 4.56 2.16 -9.40
CA GLN A 60 6.03 2.04 -9.37
C GLN A 60 6.53 1.57 -8.01
N SER A 61 6.00 2.15 -6.92
CA SER A 61 6.44 1.83 -5.56
C SER A 61 6.07 0.39 -5.19
N LEU A 62 4.83 -0.03 -5.45
CA LEU A 62 4.37 -1.38 -5.14
C LEU A 62 5.10 -2.42 -5.99
N THR A 63 5.32 -2.14 -7.28
CA THR A 63 6.14 -2.99 -8.15
C THR A 63 7.56 -3.19 -7.60
N GLN A 64 8.17 -2.12 -7.07
CA GLN A 64 9.52 -2.20 -6.51
C GLN A 64 9.56 -3.02 -5.21
N VAL A 65 8.57 -2.87 -4.34
CA VAL A 65 8.43 -3.64 -3.09
C VAL A 65 8.29 -5.14 -3.41
N VAL A 66 7.44 -5.49 -4.37
CA VAL A 66 7.22 -6.89 -4.80
C VAL A 66 8.48 -7.49 -5.42
N ARG A 67 9.20 -6.75 -6.28
CA ARG A 67 10.46 -7.21 -6.89
C ARG A 67 11.55 -7.50 -5.85
N LYS A 68 11.49 -6.82 -4.70
CA LYS A 68 12.39 -7.04 -3.56
C LYS A 68 11.86 -8.10 -2.59
N PHE A 69 10.73 -8.73 -2.89
CA PHE A 69 10.06 -9.70 -2.01
C PHE A 69 9.73 -9.12 -0.61
N GLN A 70 9.50 -7.81 -0.53
CA GLN A 70 9.23 -7.09 0.72
C GLN A 70 7.73 -7.13 1.08
N PHE A 71 7.16 -8.32 1.21
CA PHE A 71 5.72 -8.49 1.45
C PHE A 71 5.28 -8.01 2.83
N GLU A 72 6.14 -8.14 3.85
CA GLU A 72 5.89 -7.60 5.20
C GLU A 72 5.57 -6.10 5.15
N GLN A 73 6.30 -5.34 4.33
CA GLN A 73 6.03 -3.91 4.14
C GLN A 73 4.64 -3.65 3.54
N ILE A 74 4.18 -4.51 2.63
CA ILE A 74 2.84 -4.38 2.05
C ILE A 74 1.80 -4.60 3.15
N VAL A 75 1.96 -5.67 3.94
CA VAL A 75 1.08 -6.01 5.07
C VAL A 75 0.98 -4.83 6.04
N GLU A 76 2.11 -4.28 6.50
CA GLU A 76 2.14 -3.13 7.42
C GLU A 76 1.40 -1.89 6.88
N LEU A 77 1.40 -1.70 5.56
CA LEU A 77 0.75 -0.55 4.93
C LEU A 77 -0.76 -0.73 4.80
N VAL A 78 -1.24 -1.95 4.57
CA VAL A 78 -2.65 -2.21 4.24
C VAL A 78 -3.46 -2.76 5.42
N GLU A 79 -2.82 -3.42 6.39
CA GLU A 79 -3.46 -3.94 7.60
C GLU A 79 -4.27 -2.89 8.37
N PRO A 80 -3.77 -1.64 8.56
CA PRO A 80 -4.55 -0.60 9.25
C PRO A 80 -5.82 -0.15 8.52
N LEU A 81 -5.98 -0.52 7.25
CA LEU A 81 -7.14 -0.21 6.42
C LEU A 81 -8.18 -1.33 6.41
N ILE A 82 -7.82 -2.50 6.92
CA ILE A 82 -8.73 -3.62 7.09
C ILE A 82 -9.37 -3.44 8.45
N THR A 83 -10.59 -2.91 8.45
CA THR A 83 -11.41 -2.85 9.66
C THR A 83 -11.84 -4.28 10.00
N ASP A 84 -11.29 -4.84 11.07
CA ASP A 84 -11.82 -6.06 11.70
C ASP A 84 -13.20 -5.66 12.28
N ASP A 85 -14.28 -6.14 11.65
CA ASP A 85 -15.66 -6.01 12.16
C ASP A 85 -16.02 -7.28 12.97
#